data_AF-A0A1F8NY80-F1
#
_entry.id   AF-A0A1F8NY80-F1
#
_cell.length_a   1.000
_cell.length_b   1.000
_cell.length_c   1.000
_cell.angle_alpha   90.00
_cell.angle_beta   90.00
_cell.angle_gamma   90.00
#
_symmetry.space_group_name_H-M   'P 1'
#
loop_
_entity.id
_entity.type
_entity.pdbx_description
1 polymer ?
#
loop_
_entity_poly.entity_id
_entity_poly.type
_entity_poly.pdbx_seq_one_letter_code
_entity_poly.pdbx_strand_id
1 'polypeptide(L)'
;EALQLVDKKDYSFMILDIRLPGQSGLSILRKVRAERPWMKAVIITAYPSEETTLEAKKLGAIDYLVKPVVPDELEKLVRETLESAAPEPTVTTIVRPRPKKVVKPVKIKKSVFMTKPKFRAFMEKLAKRTQIVGVKSKYGKYVYDVIDNVKDAILDYDVTVNAPTKFFLPAKEVLLQFKVGKAESAKTVIESRERVLLGVHPYDIKAIELLDEVYMASNLDPNYTARRNNTVIIGVDCLNPSPKSFAPSMGTNIADSGFDLFLTDIGTGYVVIIGTKKGSDLLSKYAETRQPTASEIGRQKEVRDQALAKYQLELTVPRERLPKILEESYEDPYWESRSKTCLSCGSCVMVCPTCYCFDVRDEMDMNL
;
A
#
# COMPACT_ATOMS: atom_id res chain seq x y z
N GLU A 1 22.38 32.01 20.25
CA GLU A 1 22.63 32.59 18.91
C GLU A 1 22.56 31.55 17.80
N ALA A 2 23.43 30.52 17.78
CA ALA A 2 23.44 29.49 16.73
C ALA A 2 22.05 28.89 16.42
N LEU A 3 21.30 28.45 17.45
CA LEU A 3 19.94 27.91 17.27
C LEU A 3 18.97 28.95 16.66
N GLN A 4 19.03 30.21 17.10
CA GLN A 4 18.19 31.28 16.55
C GLN A 4 18.52 31.62 15.09
N LEU A 5 19.77 31.43 14.66
CA LEU A 5 20.18 31.61 13.27
C LEU A 5 19.69 30.44 12.42
N VAL A 6 19.88 29.21 12.91
CA VAL A 6 19.37 27.99 12.26
C VAL A 6 17.86 28.06 12.06
N ASP A 7 17.09 28.62 13.01
CA ASP A 7 15.64 28.80 12.85
C ASP A 7 15.26 29.81 11.75
N LYS A 8 16.06 30.87 11.56
CA LYS A 8 15.72 31.99 10.68
C LYS A 8 16.20 31.83 9.24
N LYS A 9 17.18 30.95 8.99
CA LYS A 9 17.79 30.76 7.67
C LYS A 9 18.10 29.28 7.43
N ASP A 10 18.08 28.88 6.17
CA ASP A 10 18.50 27.54 5.78
C ASP A 10 20.00 27.47 5.58
N TYR A 11 20.63 26.62 6.40
CA TYR A 11 22.04 26.30 6.32
C TYR A 11 22.19 24.83 5.92
N SER A 12 23.04 24.55 4.94
CA SER A 12 23.32 23.17 4.51
C SER A 12 24.45 22.53 5.32
N PHE A 13 25.25 23.34 6.01
CA PHE A 13 26.46 22.91 6.72
C PHE A 13 26.69 23.74 8.00
N MET A 14 27.20 23.08 9.03
CA MET A 14 27.49 23.64 10.34
C MET A 14 28.88 23.20 10.81
N ILE A 15 29.65 24.17 11.29
CA ILE A 15 30.90 23.95 12.02
C ILE A 15 30.65 24.28 13.48
N LEU A 16 30.94 23.35 14.38
CA LEU A 16 30.53 23.49 15.78
C LEU A 16 31.66 23.18 16.75
N ASP A 17 31.97 24.13 17.64
CA ASP A 17 32.89 23.87 18.75
C ASP A 17 32.21 23.04 19.84
N ILE A 18 32.90 22.05 20.41
CA ILE A 18 32.40 21.27 21.56
C ILE A 18 32.23 22.14 22.80
N ARG A 19 33.18 23.05 23.06
CA ARG A 19 33.19 23.90 24.26
C ARG A 19 32.72 25.30 23.89
N LEU A 20 31.43 25.53 24.07
CA LEU A 20 30.82 26.86 23.94
C LEU A 20 30.38 27.35 25.33
N PRO A 21 30.36 28.68 25.57
CA PRO A 21 29.77 29.24 26.77
C PRO A 21 28.28 28.86 26.91
N GLY A 22 27.91 28.25 28.04
CA GLY A 22 26.52 27.95 28.40
C GLY A 22 25.99 26.58 27.97
N GLN A 23 26.31 26.08 26.77
CA GLN A 23 25.86 24.76 26.31
C GLN A 23 26.95 24.08 25.47
N SER A 24 27.10 22.75 25.55
CA SER A 24 28.06 22.03 24.70
C SER A 24 27.60 22.00 23.23
N GLY A 25 28.57 22.04 22.32
CA GLY A 25 28.35 21.80 20.89
C GLY A 25 27.62 20.49 20.61
N LEU A 26 27.90 19.41 21.34
CA LEU A 26 27.20 18.13 21.14
C LEU A 26 25.70 18.23 21.48
N SER A 27 25.35 19.05 22.47
CA SER A 27 23.94 19.30 22.82
C SER A 27 23.23 20.18 21.79
N ILE A 28 23.96 21.11 21.15
CA ILE A 28 23.43 21.90 20.03
C ILE A 28 23.24 21.01 18.80
N LEU A 29 24.22 20.18 18.46
CA LEU A 29 24.13 19.22 17.36
C LEU A 29 22.92 18.30 17.55
N ARG A 30 22.66 17.83 18.76
CA ARG A 30 21.50 16.98 19.07
C ARG A 30 20.16 17.68 18.78
N LYS A 31 20.00 18.93 19.22
CA LYS A 31 18.78 19.72 18.96
C LYS A 31 18.60 20.00 17.47
N VAL A 32 19.66 20.46 16.84
CA VAL A 32 19.68 20.76 15.41
C VAL A 32 19.42 19.51 14.56
N ARG A 33 19.92 18.34 14.97
CA ARG A 33 19.66 17.08 14.25
C ARG A 33 18.19 16.65 14.35
N ALA A 34 17.51 16.96 15.45
CA ALA A 34 16.09 16.66 15.60
C ALA A 34 15.23 17.50 14.64
N GLU A 35 15.60 18.76 14.43
CA GLU A 35 14.82 19.69 13.59
C GLU A 35 15.27 19.67 12.11
N ARG A 36 16.56 19.42 11.87
CA ARG A 36 17.22 19.47 10.54
C ARG A 36 18.19 18.31 10.38
N PRO A 37 17.69 17.06 10.27
CA PRO A 37 18.54 15.87 10.16
C PRO A 37 19.48 15.91 8.95
N TRP A 38 19.12 16.65 7.90
CA TRP A 38 19.89 16.84 6.67
C TRP A 38 21.10 17.77 6.81
N MET A 39 21.13 18.68 7.80
CA MET A 39 22.24 19.63 7.94
C MET A 39 23.52 18.88 8.30
N LYS A 40 24.55 19.11 7.48
CA LYS A 40 25.86 18.49 7.62
C LYS A 40 26.62 19.17 8.77
N ALA A 41 27.30 18.40 9.61
CA ALA A 41 27.96 18.94 10.79
C ALA A 41 29.38 18.39 10.95
N VAL A 42 30.34 19.30 11.17
CA VAL A 42 31.71 18.98 11.58
C VAL A 42 31.94 19.55 12.98
N ILE A 43 32.48 18.70 13.85
CA ILE A 43 32.81 19.08 15.23
C ILE A 43 34.26 19.54 15.28
N ILE A 44 34.54 20.64 15.98
CA ILE A 44 35.89 21.14 16.23
C ILE A 44 36.12 21.22 17.76
N THR A 45 37.29 20.79 18.24
CA THR A 45 37.65 20.96 19.67
C THR A 45 39.16 21.13 19.86
N ALA A 46 39.57 21.79 20.95
CA ALA A 46 40.97 21.80 21.39
C ALA A 46 41.37 20.55 22.20
N TYR A 47 40.39 19.79 22.71
CA TYR A 47 40.62 18.61 23.55
C TYR A 47 39.74 17.46 23.05
N PRO A 48 40.27 16.57 22.20
CA PRO A 48 39.57 15.37 21.80
C PRO A 48 39.53 14.36 22.95
N SER A 49 38.41 13.65 23.10
CA SER A 49 38.31 12.47 23.95
C SER A 49 37.60 11.37 23.17
N GLU A 50 37.89 10.10 23.46
CA GLU A 50 37.22 8.98 22.80
C GLU A 50 35.69 9.04 22.96
N GLU A 51 35.23 9.45 24.15
CA GLU A 51 33.82 9.61 24.47
C GLU A 51 33.14 10.66 23.59
N THR A 52 33.73 11.85 23.47
CA THR A 52 33.16 12.95 22.66
C THR A 52 33.22 12.65 21.16
N THR A 53 34.24 11.94 20.69
CA THR A 53 34.35 11.54 19.28
C THR A 53 33.31 10.46 18.94
N LEU A 54 33.11 9.49 19.83
CA LEU A 54 32.08 8.46 19.63
C LEU A 54 30.68 9.05 19.68
N GLU A 55 30.42 9.97 20.60
CA GLU A 55 29.12 10.66 20.69
C GLU A 55 28.85 11.53 19.46
N ALA A 56 29.83 12.28 18.98
CA ALA A 56 29.72 13.07 17.75
C ALA A 56 29.35 12.19 16.55
N LYS A 57 30.02 11.04 16.38
CA LYS A 57 29.72 10.06 15.33
C LYS A 57 28.31 9.48 15.46
N LYS A 58 27.88 9.13 16.68
CA LYS A 58 26.50 8.65 16.94
C LYS A 58 25.43 9.70 16.59
N LEU A 59 25.73 10.98 16.79
CA LEU A 59 24.86 12.09 16.40
C LEU A 59 24.96 12.45 14.91
N GLY A 60 25.71 11.66 14.12
CA GLY A 60 25.85 11.79 12.67
C GLY A 60 26.80 12.91 12.21
N ALA A 61 27.69 13.39 13.07
CA ALA A 61 28.75 14.30 12.64
C ALA A 61 29.59 13.61 11.56
N ILE A 62 29.88 14.34 10.48
CA ILE A 62 30.57 13.81 9.30
C ILE A 62 32.04 13.65 9.60
N ASP A 63 32.58 14.62 10.31
CA ASP A 63 33.96 14.60 10.73
C ASP A 63 34.17 15.34 12.06
N TYR A 64 35.35 15.13 12.63
CA TYR A 64 35.76 15.60 13.93
C TYR A 64 37.20 16.13 13.85
N LEU A 65 37.37 17.44 13.96
CA LEU A 65 38.65 18.14 13.84
C LEU A 65 39.21 18.57 15.19
N VAL A 66 40.54 18.52 15.31
CA VAL A 66 41.28 18.99 16.48
C VAL A 66 41.93 20.33 16.17
N LYS A 67 41.79 21.31 17.07
CA LYS A 67 42.43 22.63 16.95
C LYS A 67 43.92 22.52 17.28
N PRO A 68 44.80 23.29 16.60
CA PRO A 68 44.50 24.27 15.57
C PRO A 68 44.17 23.62 14.21
N VAL A 69 43.11 24.11 13.55
CA VAL A 69 42.70 23.62 12.23
C VAL A 69 43.41 24.45 11.15
N VAL A 70 44.06 23.79 10.20
CA VAL A 70 44.68 24.44 9.06
C VAL A 70 43.58 24.91 8.10
N PRO A 71 43.57 26.18 7.65
CA PRO A 71 42.51 26.70 6.77
C PRO A 71 42.28 25.87 5.51
N ASP A 72 43.36 25.42 4.86
CA ASP A 72 43.29 24.61 3.64
C ASP A 72 42.64 23.22 3.88
N GLU A 73 42.90 22.62 5.04
CA GLU A 73 42.29 21.34 5.43
C GLU A 73 40.79 21.49 5.71
N LEU A 74 40.40 22.59 6.36
CA LEU A 74 38.99 22.91 6.60
C LEU A 74 38.26 23.19 5.29
N GLU A 75 38.86 23.97 4.39
CA GLU A 75 38.26 24.27 3.09
C GLU A 75 38.10 23.01 2.26
N LYS A 76 39.11 22.15 2.22
CA LYS A 76 39.06 20.85 1.55
C LYS A 76 37.96 19.97 2.13
N LEU A 77 37.87 19.85 3.45
CA LEU A 77 36.83 19.05 4.10
C LEU A 77 35.42 19.59 3.81
N VAL A 78 35.23 20.91 3.88
CA VAL A 78 33.94 21.54 3.56
C VAL A 78 33.57 21.27 2.10
N ARG A 79 34.52 21.41 1.18
CA ARG A 79 34.34 21.14 -0.24
C ARG A 79 33.97 19.68 -0.49
N GLU A 80 34.75 18.73 0.02
CA GLU A 80 34.48 17.29 -0.10
C GLU A 80 33.13 16.91 0.54
N THR A 81 32.75 17.55 1.65
CA THR A 81 31.46 17.29 2.31
C THR A 81 30.27 17.86 1.52
N LEU A 82 30.44 19.02 0.90
CA LEU A 82 29.43 19.63 0.02
C LEU A 82 29.35 18.93 -1.34
N GLU A 83 30.46 18.36 -1.84
CA GLU A 83 30.51 17.60 -3.10
C GLU A 83 30.04 16.15 -2.95
N SER A 84 30.29 15.51 -1.80
CA SER A 84 29.75 14.18 -1.46
C SER A 84 28.28 14.24 -1.02
N ALA A 85 27.76 15.45 -0.75
CA ALA A 85 26.33 15.66 -0.70
C ALA A 85 25.79 15.50 -2.12
N ALA A 86 25.24 14.31 -2.40
CA ALA A 86 24.24 14.19 -3.45
C ALA A 86 23.30 15.41 -3.31
N PRO A 87 22.96 16.11 -4.42
CA PRO A 87 21.96 17.16 -4.36
C PRO A 87 20.78 16.59 -3.58
N GLU A 88 20.18 17.43 -2.73
CA GLU A 88 19.06 17.05 -1.88
C GLU A 88 18.24 15.94 -2.53
N PRO A 89 17.86 14.85 -1.85
CA PRO A 89 16.55 14.33 -2.14
C PRO A 89 15.61 15.47 -1.78
N THR A 90 15.44 16.41 -2.71
CA THR A 90 14.24 17.19 -2.79
C THR A 90 13.22 16.08 -3.00
N VAL A 91 12.62 15.63 -1.91
CA VAL A 91 11.24 15.24 -1.96
C VAL A 91 10.49 16.56 -2.16
N THR A 92 10.74 17.21 -3.30
CA THR A 92 9.59 17.57 -4.09
C THR A 92 8.88 16.24 -4.19
N THR A 93 7.79 16.11 -3.46
CA THR A 93 6.68 15.39 -4.03
C THR A 93 6.38 16.17 -5.30
N ILE A 94 7.19 15.96 -6.34
CA ILE A 94 6.70 15.94 -7.69
C ILE A 94 5.64 14.88 -7.50
N VAL A 95 4.40 15.33 -7.32
CA VAL A 95 3.25 14.50 -7.55
C VAL A 95 3.43 14.16 -9.00
N ARG A 96 4.22 13.11 -9.25
CA ARG A 96 4.40 12.56 -10.58
C ARG A 96 2.97 12.34 -11.00
N PRO A 97 2.50 12.97 -12.09
CA PRO A 97 1.12 12.85 -12.49
C PRO A 97 0.81 11.36 -12.44
N ARG A 98 -0.22 11.02 -11.65
CA ARG A 98 -0.56 9.64 -11.34
C ARG A 98 -0.44 8.84 -12.64
N PRO A 99 0.39 7.79 -12.69
CA PRO A 99 0.54 7.04 -13.93
C PRO A 99 -0.84 6.73 -14.48
N LYS A 100 -1.02 6.87 -15.81
CA LYS A 100 -2.33 6.67 -16.43
C LYS A 100 -2.88 5.33 -15.94
N LYS A 101 -4.08 5.35 -15.37
CA LYS A 101 -4.73 4.14 -14.85
C LYS A 101 -4.61 3.02 -15.87
N VAL A 102 -4.01 1.91 -15.42
CA VAL A 102 -3.83 0.70 -16.23
C VAL A 102 -5.20 0.19 -16.70
N VAL A 103 -6.21 0.32 -15.83
CA VAL A 103 -7.60 0.01 -16.15
C VAL A 103 -8.36 1.27 -16.56
N LYS A 104 -8.77 1.33 -17.83
CA LYS A 104 -9.64 2.43 -18.32
C LYS A 104 -11.05 2.28 -17.72
N PRO A 105 -11.67 3.37 -17.24
CA PRO A 105 -13.06 3.34 -16.80
C PRO A 105 -13.98 2.97 -17.98
N VAL A 106 -14.95 2.09 -17.73
CA VAL A 106 -15.87 1.59 -18.75
C VAL A 106 -16.93 2.64 -19.05
N LYS A 107 -16.99 3.09 -20.31
CA LYS A 107 -17.96 4.12 -20.77
C LYS A 107 -19.40 3.60 -20.96
N ILE A 108 -19.64 2.29 -20.99
CA ILE A 108 -20.98 1.69 -21.10
C ILE A 108 -21.06 0.42 -20.25
N LYS A 109 -21.57 0.54 -19.03
CA LYS A 109 -21.84 -0.61 -18.15
C LYS A 109 -23.15 -1.26 -18.56
N LYS A 110 -23.11 -2.22 -19.50
CA LYS A 110 -24.25 -3.12 -19.72
C LYS A 110 -24.52 -3.88 -18.40
N SER A 111 -25.78 -3.89 -17.97
CA SER A 111 -26.21 -4.68 -16.82
C SER A 111 -27.05 -5.87 -17.28
N VAL A 112 -26.92 -6.96 -16.55
CA VAL A 112 -27.74 -8.16 -16.71
C VAL A 112 -28.31 -8.57 -15.37
N PHE A 113 -29.38 -9.35 -15.36
CA PHE A 113 -29.96 -9.95 -14.18
C PHE A 113 -29.75 -11.45 -14.19
N MET A 114 -29.46 -12.00 -13.01
CA MET A 114 -29.32 -13.43 -12.78
C MET A 114 -29.91 -13.81 -11.41
N THR A 115 -30.72 -14.85 -11.35
CA THR A 115 -31.28 -15.35 -10.07
C THR A 115 -30.20 -16.05 -9.24
N LYS A 116 -30.40 -16.16 -7.92
CA LYS A 116 -29.43 -16.84 -7.03
C LYS A 116 -29.11 -18.28 -7.44
N PRO A 117 -30.09 -19.12 -7.87
CA PRO A 117 -29.79 -20.46 -8.38
C PRO A 117 -28.95 -20.45 -9.66
N LYS A 118 -29.23 -19.53 -10.59
CA LYS A 118 -28.45 -19.41 -11.84
C LYS A 118 -27.03 -18.92 -11.56
N PHE A 119 -26.86 -18.01 -10.61
CA PHE A 119 -25.54 -17.57 -10.15
C PHE A 119 -24.74 -18.72 -9.54
N ARG A 120 -25.37 -19.55 -8.69
CA ARG A 120 -24.72 -20.75 -8.15
C ARG A 120 -24.27 -21.71 -9.27
N ALA A 121 -25.15 -22.01 -10.23
CA ALA A 121 -24.81 -22.86 -11.36
C ALA A 121 -23.66 -22.29 -12.22
N PHE A 122 -23.63 -20.96 -12.40
CA PHE A 122 -22.52 -20.27 -13.05
C PHE A 122 -21.20 -20.47 -12.29
N MET A 123 -21.19 -20.24 -10.98
CA MET A 123 -20.00 -20.42 -10.14
C MET A 123 -19.54 -21.89 -10.08
N GLU A 124 -20.45 -22.85 -10.04
CA GLU A 124 -20.13 -24.29 -10.08
C GLU A 124 -19.50 -24.70 -11.42
N LYS A 125 -19.93 -24.11 -12.54
CA LYS A 125 -19.27 -24.31 -13.85
C LYS A 125 -17.87 -23.72 -13.87
N LEU A 126 -17.64 -22.57 -13.23
CA LEU A 126 -16.32 -21.95 -13.13
C LEU A 126 -15.38 -22.75 -12.22
N ALA A 127 -15.87 -23.26 -11.09
CA ALA A 127 -15.09 -24.03 -10.12
C ALA A 127 -14.47 -25.31 -10.73
N LYS A 128 -15.05 -25.85 -11.80
CA LYS A 128 -14.51 -27.00 -12.55
C LYS A 128 -13.28 -26.66 -13.39
N ARG A 129 -12.97 -25.38 -13.61
CA ARG A 129 -11.96 -24.90 -14.56
C ARG A 129 -10.90 -24.03 -13.91
N THR A 130 -11.28 -23.27 -12.90
CA THR A 130 -10.41 -22.30 -12.23
C THR A 130 -10.55 -22.42 -10.73
N GLN A 131 -9.55 -21.94 -10.00
CA GLN A 131 -9.65 -21.87 -8.55
C GLN A 131 -10.65 -20.77 -8.15
N ILE A 132 -11.64 -21.12 -7.34
CA ILE A 132 -12.50 -20.10 -6.72
C ILE A 132 -11.89 -19.70 -5.38
N VAL A 133 -11.60 -18.41 -5.25
CA VAL A 133 -11.23 -17.76 -4.00
C VAL A 133 -12.37 -16.82 -3.63
N GLY A 134 -12.81 -16.84 -2.39
CA GLY A 134 -13.90 -16.00 -1.94
C GLY A 134 -13.92 -15.90 -0.43
N VAL A 135 -14.95 -15.26 0.10
CA VAL A 135 -15.09 -15.05 1.54
C VAL A 135 -15.79 -16.24 2.17
N LYS A 136 -15.23 -16.74 3.28
CA LYS A 136 -15.86 -17.74 4.16
C LYS A 136 -15.75 -17.33 5.62
N SER A 137 -16.60 -17.91 6.46
CA SER A 137 -16.52 -17.72 7.92
C SER A 137 -15.49 -18.68 8.51
N LYS A 138 -14.57 -18.14 9.32
CA LYS A 138 -13.56 -18.90 10.06
C LYS A 138 -13.40 -18.26 11.44
N TYR A 139 -13.63 -19.03 12.50
CA TYR A 139 -13.58 -18.56 13.90
C TYR A 139 -14.42 -17.30 14.17
N GLY A 140 -15.62 -17.21 13.58
CA GLY A 140 -16.52 -16.06 13.74
C GLY A 140 -16.04 -14.79 13.04
N LYS A 141 -15.07 -14.89 12.13
CA LYS A 141 -14.56 -13.80 11.29
C LYS A 141 -14.66 -14.17 9.82
N TYR A 142 -14.72 -13.16 8.95
CA TYR A 142 -14.69 -13.37 7.51
C TYR A 142 -13.25 -13.37 6.99
N VAL A 143 -12.92 -14.33 6.13
CA VAL A 143 -11.59 -14.44 5.53
C VAL A 143 -11.70 -14.79 4.05
N TYR A 144 -10.83 -14.20 3.23
CA TYR A 144 -10.65 -14.72 1.88
C TYR A 144 -9.83 -16.00 1.89
N ASP A 145 -10.33 -17.03 1.24
CA ASP A 145 -9.65 -18.31 1.10
C ASP A 145 -10.18 -19.07 -0.12
N VAL A 146 -9.58 -20.21 -0.43
CA VAL A 146 -10.09 -21.14 -1.43
C VAL A 146 -11.47 -21.64 -1.00
N ILE A 147 -12.39 -21.68 -1.97
CA ILE A 147 -13.77 -22.14 -1.83
C ILE A 147 -13.90 -23.49 -2.51
N ASP A 148 -14.00 -24.54 -1.70
CA ASP A 148 -14.17 -25.93 -2.20
C ASP A 148 -15.61 -26.19 -2.65
N ASN A 149 -16.59 -25.64 -1.91
CA ASN A 149 -18.00 -25.70 -2.26
C ASN A 149 -18.54 -24.28 -2.42
N VAL A 150 -19.12 -23.98 -3.60
CA VAL A 150 -19.68 -22.66 -3.92
C VAL A 150 -20.72 -22.19 -2.90
N LYS A 151 -21.39 -23.11 -2.20
CA LYS A 151 -22.36 -22.78 -1.13
C LYS A 151 -21.72 -22.13 0.09
N ASP A 152 -20.42 -22.34 0.31
CA ASP A 152 -19.68 -21.82 1.46
C ASP A 152 -19.20 -20.38 1.24
N ALA A 153 -19.30 -19.88 0.00
CA ALA A 153 -18.98 -18.51 -0.33
C ALA A 153 -20.03 -17.55 0.25
N ILE A 154 -19.56 -16.59 1.05
CA ILE A 154 -20.36 -15.54 1.67
C ILE A 154 -20.17 -14.26 0.84
N LEU A 155 -21.27 -13.69 0.34
CA LEU A 155 -21.23 -12.43 -0.41
C LEU A 155 -21.71 -11.24 0.42
N ASP A 156 -22.49 -11.49 1.47
CA ASP A 156 -22.96 -10.47 2.40
C ASP A 156 -22.12 -10.56 3.69
N TYR A 157 -21.16 -9.65 3.81
CA TYR A 157 -20.26 -9.54 4.94
C TYR A 157 -19.84 -8.08 5.12
N ASP A 158 -19.23 -7.74 6.25
CA ASP A 158 -18.81 -6.37 6.54
C ASP A 158 -17.35 -6.12 6.14
N VAL A 159 -16.41 -6.86 6.74
CA VAL A 159 -14.97 -6.74 6.53
C VAL A 159 -14.29 -8.08 6.73
N THR A 160 -13.23 -8.33 5.97
CA THR A 160 -12.39 -9.52 6.15
C THR A 160 -11.18 -9.23 7.03
N VAL A 161 -10.63 -10.26 7.67
CA VAL A 161 -9.40 -10.13 8.49
C VAL A 161 -8.22 -9.70 7.63
N ASN A 162 -8.07 -10.30 6.45
CA ASN A 162 -7.01 -10.01 5.50
C ASN A 162 -7.63 -9.67 4.16
N ALA A 163 -7.14 -8.60 3.56
CA ALA A 163 -7.52 -8.16 2.22
C ALA A 163 -7.30 -9.26 1.17
N PRO A 164 -8.05 -9.23 0.06
CA PRO A 164 -7.86 -10.16 -1.03
C PRO A 164 -6.55 -9.91 -1.81
N THR A 165 -5.85 -8.81 -1.55
CA THR A 165 -4.60 -8.45 -2.22
C THR A 165 -3.46 -9.45 -1.95
N LYS A 166 -3.55 -10.22 -0.86
CA LYS A 166 -2.63 -11.35 -0.57
C LYS A 166 -2.55 -12.41 -1.67
N PHE A 167 -3.56 -12.46 -2.55
CA PHE A 167 -3.59 -13.38 -3.68
C PHE A 167 -2.78 -12.90 -4.88
N PHE A 168 -2.44 -11.61 -4.92
CA PHE A 168 -1.53 -11.00 -5.89
C PHE A 168 -0.11 -10.84 -5.31
N LEU A 169 -0.03 -10.53 -4.01
CA LEU A 169 1.21 -10.37 -3.24
C LEU A 169 1.27 -11.42 -2.11
N PRO A 170 1.74 -12.64 -2.38
CA PRO A 170 1.91 -13.67 -1.35
C PRO A 170 3.00 -13.26 -0.35
N ALA A 171 2.94 -13.79 0.87
CA ALA A 171 3.91 -13.45 1.94
C ALA A 171 5.35 -13.88 1.63
N LYS A 172 5.54 -14.94 0.84
CA LYS A 172 6.83 -15.39 0.28
C LYS A 172 6.57 -15.89 -1.12
N GLU A 173 7.49 -15.59 -2.03
CA GLU A 173 7.53 -16.17 -3.36
C GLU A 173 8.97 -16.42 -3.80
N VAL A 174 9.15 -17.36 -4.72
CA VAL A 174 10.44 -17.60 -5.36
C VAL A 174 10.49 -16.76 -6.62
N LEU A 175 11.46 -15.85 -6.72
CA LEU A 175 11.65 -15.01 -7.90
C LEU A 175 12.63 -15.65 -8.90
N LEU A 176 13.66 -16.32 -8.38
CA LEU A 176 14.75 -16.90 -9.15
C LEU A 176 15.20 -18.21 -8.50
N GLN A 177 15.40 -19.24 -9.31
CA GLN A 177 16.15 -20.43 -8.93
C GLN A 177 17.48 -20.42 -9.66
N PHE A 178 18.58 -20.61 -8.96
CA PHE A 178 19.90 -20.62 -9.57
C PHE A 178 20.78 -21.76 -9.05
N LYS A 179 21.76 -22.15 -9.86
CA LYS A 179 22.82 -23.10 -9.51
C LYS A 179 24.16 -22.40 -9.69
N VAL A 180 25.04 -22.56 -8.71
CA VAL A 180 26.40 -22.03 -8.70
C VAL A 180 27.37 -23.21 -8.75
N GLY A 181 28.41 -23.15 -9.58
CA GLY A 181 29.40 -24.24 -9.74
C GLY A 181 29.70 -24.55 -11.21
N LYS A 182 30.05 -25.81 -11.54
CA LYS A 182 30.49 -26.19 -12.90
C LYS A 182 29.45 -25.98 -14.01
N ALA A 183 28.17 -25.92 -13.66
CA ALA A 183 27.07 -25.64 -14.58
C ALA A 183 26.19 -24.55 -13.97
N GLU A 184 26.63 -23.30 -14.12
CA GLU A 184 25.87 -22.13 -13.69
C GLU A 184 24.57 -22.06 -14.49
N SER A 185 23.47 -21.83 -13.77
CA SER A 185 22.17 -21.63 -14.40
C SER A 185 21.32 -20.74 -13.52
N ALA A 186 20.48 -19.92 -14.14
CA ALA A 186 19.50 -19.10 -13.44
C ALA A 186 18.17 -19.18 -14.20
N LYS A 187 17.09 -19.43 -13.48
CA LYS A 187 15.74 -19.60 -14.02
C LYS A 187 14.78 -18.72 -13.23
N THR A 188 14.18 -17.74 -13.89
CA THR A 188 13.09 -16.96 -13.32
C THR A 188 11.90 -17.84 -13.02
N VAL A 189 11.29 -17.64 -11.86
CA VAL A 189 10.09 -18.34 -11.43
C VAL A 189 8.93 -17.36 -11.45
N ILE A 190 7.89 -17.70 -12.21
CA ILE A 190 6.63 -16.95 -12.26
C ILE A 190 5.49 -17.89 -11.91
N GLU A 191 5.02 -17.80 -10.67
CA GLU A 191 3.91 -18.62 -10.19
C GLU A 191 2.58 -17.87 -10.31
N SER A 192 1.75 -18.32 -11.24
CA SER A 192 0.38 -17.86 -11.38
C SER A 192 -0.56 -19.02 -11.67
N ARG A 193 -1.83 -18.84 -11.35
CA ARG A 193 -2.90 -19.82 -11.56
C ARG A 193 -4.15 -19.08 -11.99
N GLU A 194 -4.94 -19.68 -12.87
CA GLU A 194 -6.25 -19.14 -13.20
C GLU A 194 -7.17 -19.21 -11.99
N ARG A 195 -7.75 -18.08 -11.62
CA ARG A 195 -8.63 -17.99 -10.47
C ARG A 195 -9.76 -16.99 -10.66
N VAL A 196 -10.83 -17.17 -9.91
CA VAL A 196 -11.90 -16.20 -9.70
C VAL A 196 -11.82 -15.74 -8.26
N LEU A 197 -11.65 -14.45 -8.06
CA LEU A 197 -11.74 -13.79 -6.77
C LEU A 197 -13.15 -13.23 -6.61
N LEU A 198 -13.95 -13.89 -5.77
CA LEU A 198 -15.37 -13.68 -5.58
C LEU A 198 -15.65 -12.89 -4.32
N GLY A 199 -16.60 -11.96 -4.40
CA GLY A 199 -17.10 -11.24 -3.24
C GLY A 199 -16.28 -9.99 -2.91
N VAL A 200 -15.58 -9.40 -3.87
CA VAL A 200 -14.66 -8.29 -3.61
C VAL A 200 -15.41 -6.98 -3.36
N HIS A 201 -15.23 -6.38 -2.17
CA HIS A 201 -15.84 -5.09 -1.87
C HIS A 201 -15.20 -3.93 -2.66
N PRO A 202 -15.93 -2.82 -2.85
CA PRO A 202 -15.45 -1.68 -3.64
C PRO A 202 -14.11 -1.10 -3.16
N TYR A 203 -13.91 -1.00 -1.85
CA TYR A 203 -12.68 -0.45 -1.29
C TYR A 203 -11.46 -1.37 -1.53
N ASP A 204 -11.67 -2.69 -1.54
CA ASP A 204 -10.63 -3.67 -1.89
C ASP A 204 -10.32 -3.62 -3.39
N ILE A 205 -11.33 -3.43 -4.25
CA ILE A 205 -11.14 -3.21 -5.69
C ILE A 205 -10.29 -1.95 -5.90
N LYS A 206 -10.57 -0.86 -5.18
CA LYS A 206 -9.76 0.36 -5.24
C LYS A 206 -8.32 0.14 -4.77
N ALA A 207 -8.12 -0.67 -3.74
CA ALA A 207 -6.77 -1.03 -3.33
C ALA A 207 -6.03 -1.84 -4.40
N ILE A 208 -6.69 -2.80 -5.05
CA ILE A 208 -6.12 -3.54 -6.18
C ILE A 208 -5.78 -2.59 -7.34
N GLU A 209 -6.63 -1.61 -7.67
CA GLU A 209 -6.31 -0.61 -8.70
C GLU A 209 -5.06 0.21 -8.36
N LEU A 210 -4.84 0.53 -7.08
CA LEU A 210 -3.62 1.21 -6.63
C LEU A 210 -2.39 0.32 -6.76
N LEU A 211 -2.51 -0.98 -6.44
CA LEU A 211 -1.42 -1.93 -6.67
C LEU A 211 -1.14 -2.10 -8.17
N ASP A 212 -2.16 -2.11 -9.02
CA ASP A 212 -2.00 -2.12 -10.48
C ASP A 212 -1.20 -0.88 -10.96
N GLU A 213 -1.42 0.31 -10.37
CA GLU A 213 -0.62 1.51 -10.65
C GLU A 213 0.86 1.33 -10.26
N VAL A 214 1.13 0.70 -9.11
CA VAL A 214 2.49 0.46 -8.61
C VAL A 214 3.24 -0.58 -9.47
N TYR A 215 2.60 -1.72 -9.75
CA TYR A 215 3.27 -2.89 -10.31
C TYR A 215 3.12 -3.07 -11.82
N MET A 216 2.25 -2.32 -12.48
CA MET A 216 1.98 -2.52 -13.92
C MET A 216 2.16 -1.26 -14.77
N ALA A 217 2.23 -0.06 -14.19
CA ALA A 217 2.17 1.17 -14.98
C ALA A 217 3.51 1.68 -15.52
N SER A 218 4.62 1.52 -14.78
CA SER A 218 5.93 2.04 -15.19
C SER A 218 7.01 0.96 -15.23
N ASN A 219 7.12 0.16 -14.17
CA ASN A 219 8.01 -0.99 -14.10
C ASN A 219 7.15 -2.22 -13.84
N LEU A 220 6.95 -3.02 -14.89
CA LEU A 220 6.06 -4.16 -14.82
C LEU A 220 6.70 -5.27 -13.99
N ASP A 221 6.07 -5.59 -12.86
CA ASP A 221 6.43 -6.77 -12.08
C ASP A 221 5.83 -8.02 -12.76
N PRO A 222 6.66 -8.98 -13.22
CA PRO A 222 6.16 -10.15 -13.95
C PRO A 222 5.26 -11.06 -13.10
N ASN A 223 5.55 -11.20 -11.81
CA ASN A 223 4.82 -12.10 -10.91
C ASN A 223 3.44 -11.56 -10.57
N TYR A 224 3.37 -10.31 -10.12
CA TYR A 224 2.12 -9.58 -9.89
C TYR A 224 1.28 -9.56 -11.16
N THR A 225 1.87 -9.17 -12.29
CA THR A 225 1.16 -9.06 -13.57
C THR A 225 0.56 -10.41 -14.00
N ALA A 226 1.33 -11.50 -13.91
CA ALA A 226 0.85 -12.82 -14.26
C ALA A 226 -0.35 -13.23 -13.39
N ARG A 227 -0.27 -13.04 -12.06
CA ARG A 227 -1.39 -13.32 -11.14
C ARG A 227 -2.60 -12.43 -11.42
N ARG A 228 -2.37 -11.15 -11.66
CA ARG A 228 -3.41 -10.15 -11.92
C ARG A 228 -4.19 -10.45 -13.22
N ASN A 229 -3.48 -10.81 -14.29
CA ASN A 229 -4.08 -11.18 -15.58
C ASN A 229 -4.84 -12.53 -15.51
N ASN A 230 -4.30 -13.49 -14.74
CA ASN A 230 -4.91 -14.80 -14.54
C ASN A 230 -6.03 -14.80 -13.48
N THR A 231 -6.36 -13.65 -12.90
CA THR A 231 -7.47 -13.51 -11.95
C THR A 231 -8.68 -12.85 -12.62
N VAL A 232 -9.87 -13.38 -12.36
CA VAL A 232 -11.15 -12.71 -12.62
C VAL A 232 -11.63 -12.12 -11.30
N ILE A 233 -12.01 -10.84 -11.28
CA ILE A 233 -12.55 -10.18 -10.09
C ILE A 233 -14.07 -10.06 -10.24
N ILE A 234 -14.80 -10.72 -9.34
CA ILE A 234 -16.24 -10.58 -9.18
C ILE A 234 -16.49 -9.78 -7.89
N GLY A 235 -16.77 -8.50 -8.06
CA GLY A 235 -17.07 -7.60 -6.95
C GLY A 235 -18.50 -7.72 -6.46
N VAL A 236 -18.75 -7.26 -5.24
CA VAL A 236 -20.09 -7.17 -4.63
C VAL A 236 -20.26 -5.83 -3.92
N ASP A 237 -21.47 -5.27 -3.94
CA ASP A 237 -21.80 -4.13 -3.09
C ASP A 237 -21.73 -4.54 -1.61
N CYS A 238 -21.10 -3.69 -0.79
CA CYS A 238 -21.13 -3.83 0.67
C CYS A 238 -22.46 -3.29 1.22
N LEU A 239 -23.48 -4.16 1.29
CA LEU A 239 -24.83 -3.77 1.71
C LEU A 239 -25.00 -3.67 3.23
N ASN A 240 -24.10 -4.30 3.99
CA ASN A 240 -24.06 -4.30 5.46
C ASN A 240 -22.65 -3.90 5.93
N PRO A 241 -22.29 -2.61 5.81
CA PRO A 241 -20.95 -2.15 6.17
C PRO A 241 -20.71 -2.21 7.68
N SER A 242 -19.45 -2.36 8.07
CA SER A 242 -19.03 -2.28 9.46
C SER A 242 -19.36 -0.89 10.02
N PRO A 243 -19.87 -0.77 11.26
CA PRO A 243 -20.07 0.53 11.93
C PRO A 243 -18.79 1.37 12.02
N LYS A 244 -17.62 0.73 11.95
CA LYS A 244 -16.31 1.39 12.00
C LYS A 244 -15.78 1.81 10.62
N SER A 245 -16.55 1.62 9.56
CA SER A 245 -16.13 2.00 8.21
C SER A 245 -16.48 3.46 7.92
N PHE A 246 -15.58 4.16 7.23
CA PHE A 246 -15.76 5.51 6.70
C PHE A 246 -15.48 5.55 5.18
N ALA A 247 -15.65 4.41 4.50
CA ALA A 247 -15.39 4.26 3.06
C ALA A 247 -16.07 5.33 2.17
N PRO A 248 -17.30 5.81 2.47
CA PRO A 248 -17.94 6.90 1.73
C PRO A 248 -17.16 8.21 1.77
N SER A 249 -16.61 8.60 2.93
CA SER A 249 -15.79 9.80 3.05
C SER A 249 -14.52 9.74 2.20
N MET A 250 -14.02 8.53 1.94
CA MET A 250 -12.90 8.29 1.03
C MET A 250 -13.32 8.18 -0.44
N GLY A 251 -14.62 8.06 -0.73
CA GLY A 251 -15.15 7.75 -2.06
C GLY A 251 -14.78 6.34 -2.56
N THR A 252 -14.60 5.41 -1.61
CA THR A 252 -14.17 4.02 -1.88
C THR A 252 -15.28 2.99 -1.64
N ASN A 253 -16.47 3.45 -1.27
CA ASN A 253 -17.68 2.64 -1.15
C ASN A 253 -18.31 2.23 -2.50
N ILE A 254 -17.82 2.79 -3.61
CA ILE A 254 -18.29 2.51 -4.97
C ILE A 254 -17.10 2.13 -5.86
N ALA A 255 -17.32 1.15 -6.74
CA ALA A 255 -16.34 0.76 -7.75
C ALA A 255 -16.88 1.01 -9.16
N ASP A 256 -16.14 1.80 -9.94
CA ASP A 256 -16.46 2.07 -11.34
C ASP A 256 -15.63 1.29 -12.37
N SER A 257 -14.53 0.73 -11.90
CA SER A 257 -13.53 0.01 -12.65
C SER A 257 -12.80 -0.96 -11.70
N GLY A 258 -11.88 -1.77 -12.23
CA GLY A 258 -11.07 -2.69 -11.43
C GLY A 258 -11.70 -4.06 -11.19
N PHE A 259 -12.85 -4.36 -11.80
CA PHE A 259 -13.54 -5.65 -11.72
C PHE A 259 -13.98 -6.14 -13.09
N ASP A 260 -14.19 -7.46 -13.23
CA ASP A 260 -14.73 -8.07 -14.44
C ASP A 260 -16.27 -8.14 -14.41
N LEU A 261 -16.82 -8.49 -13.25
CA LEU A 261 -18.25 -8.51 -12.96
C LEU A 261 -18.49 -7.86 -11.59
N PHE A 262 -19.61 -7.18 -11.42
CA PHE A 262 -19.95 -6.55 -10.14
C PHE A 262 -21.41 -6.78 -9.79
N LEU A 263 -21.66 -7.41 -8.65
CA LEU A 263 -22.97 -7.89 -8.24
C LEU A 263 -23.59 -6.94 -7.21
N THR A 264 -24.87 -6.67 -7.37
CA THR A 264 -25.73 -6.12 -6.30
C THR A 264 -26.81 -7.14 -5.98
N ASP A 265 -26.87 -7.62 -4.73
CA ASP A 265 -27.96 -8.47 -4.26
C ASP A 265 -29.22 -7.62 -4.06
N ILE A 266 -30.30 -7.93 -4.79
CA ILE A 266 -31.60 -7.26 -4.68
C ILE A 266 -32.65 -8.13 -3.97
N GLY A 267 -32.22 -9.24 -3.36
CA GLY A 267 -33.06 -10.23 -2.69
C GLY A 267 -33.41 -11.40 -3.60
N THR A 268 -34.09 -11.12 -4.73
CA THR A 268 -34.54 -12.15 -5.70
C THR A 268 -33.39 -12.72 -6.55
N GLY A 269 -32.28 -12.00 -6.64
CA GLY A 269 -31.15 -12.32 -7.48
C GLY A 269 -30.12 -11.20 -7.46
N TYR A 270 -29.26 -11.19 -8.47
CA TYR A 270 -28.20 -10.22 -8.64
C TYR A 270 -28.44 -9.38 -9.88
N VAL A 271 -28.38 -8.05 -9.73
CA VAL A 271 -28.09 -7.17 -10.86
C VAL A 271 -26.57 -7.14 -11.03
N VAL A 272 -26.11 -7.55 -12.21
CA VAL A 272 -24.70 -7.75 -12.53
C VAL A 272 -24.27 -6.69 -13.53
N ILE A 273 -23.32 -5.86 -13.14
CA ILE A 273 -22.64 -4.91 -14.01
C ILE A 273 -21.45 -5.61 -14.66
N ILE A 274 -21.33 -5.49 -15.99
CA ILE A 274 -20.20 -6.03 -16.75
C ILE A 274 -19.08 -4.97 -16.80
N GLY A 275 -17.93 -5.28 -16.19
CA GLY A 275 -16.78 -4.38 -16.08
C GLY A 275 -15.69 -4.60 -17.13
N THR A 276 -15.60 -5.78 -17.75
CA THR A 276 -14.60 -6.06 -18.79
C THR A 276 -15.15 -6.96 -19.88
N LYS A 277 -14.41 -7.04 -21.01
CA LYS A 277 -14.66 -8.04 -22.05
C LYS A 277 -14.56 -9.47 -21.49
N LYS A 278 -13.57 -9.73 -20.61
CA LYS A 278 -13.40 -11.02 -19.92
C LYS A 278 -14.65 -11.39 -19.12
N GLY A 279 -15.23 -10.45 -18.37
CA GLY A 279 -16.50 -10.64 -17.67
C GLY A 279 -17.67 -10.93 -18.61
N SER A 280 -17.78 -10.19 -19.71
CA SER A 280 -18.81 -10.41 -20.74
C SER A 280 -18.72 -11.82 -21.35
N ASP A 281 -17.50 -12.26 -21.69
CA ASP A 281 -17.24 -13.56 -22.30
C ASP A 281 -17.51 -14.71 -21.33
N LEU A 282 -17.28 -14.51 -20.03
CA LEU A 282 -17.62 -15.50 -19.00
C LEU A 282 -19.13 -15.67 -18.86
N LEU A 283 -19.88 -14.56 -18.83
CA LEU A 283 -21.33 -14.61 -18.74
C LEU A 283 -21.95 -15.28 -19.97
N SER A 284 -21.53 -14.93 -21.18
CA SER A 284 -22.08 -15.50 -22.41
C SER A 284 -21.82 -17.00 -22.54
N LYS A 285 -20.67 -17.49 -22.05
CA LYS A 285 -20.30 -18.91 -22.13
C LYS A 285 -20.90 -19.77 -21.03
N TYR A 286 -21.01 -19.24 -19.81
CA TYR A 286 -21.26 -20.07 -18.62
C TYR A 286 -22.51 -19.69 -17.83
N ALA A 287 -23.03 -18.48 -18.00
CA ALA A 287 -24.19 -17.99 -17.26
C ALA A 287 -25.44 -17.92 -18.13
N GLU A 288 -26.60 -18.09 -17.49
CA GLU A 288 -27.88 -17.75 -18.09
C GLU A 288 -28.35 -16.43 -17.50
N THR A 289 -28.39 -15.38 -18.32
CA THR A 289 -28.72 -14.02 -17.89
C THR A 289 -29.78 -13.40 -18.79
N ARG A 290 -30.49 -12.39 -18.30
CA ARG A 290 -31.41 -11.56 -19.09
C ARG A 290 -31.18 -10.08 -18.80
N GLN A 291 -31.81 -9.20 -19.57
CA GLN A 291 -31.84 -7.78 -19.19
C GLN A 291 -32.60 -7.60 -17.87
N PRO A 292 -32.12 -6.72 -16.96
CA PRO A 292 -32.85 -6.39 -15.74
C PRO A 292 -34.09 -5.56 -16.09
N THR A 293 -35.17 -5.76 -15.33
CA THR A 293 -36.37 -4.94 -15.45
C THR A 293 -36.17 -3.56 -14.80
N ALA A 294 -37.00 -2.57 -15.14
CA ALA A 294 -36.94 -1.26 -14.51
C ALA A 294 -37.13 -1.33 -12.97
N SER A 295 -37.98 -2.25 -12.49
CA SER A 295 -38.18 -2.50 -11.06
C SER A 295 -36.92 -3.05 -10.39
N GLU A 296 -36.19 -3.97 -11.04
CA GLU A 296 -34.94 -4.53 -10.51
C GLU A 296 -33.82 -3.48 -10.47
N ILE A 297 -33.75 -2.58 -11.47
CA ILE A 297 -32.83 -1.43 -11.46
C ILE A 297 -33.20 -0.46 -10.33
N GLY A 298 -34.50 -0.18 -10.15
CA GLY A 298 -34.99 0.62 -9.04
C GLY A 298 -34.62 0.03 -7.69
N ARG A 299 -34.80 -1.28 -7.52
CA ARG A 299 -34.43 -2.01 -6.30
C ARG A 299 -32.92 -2.00 -6.06
N GLN A 300 -32.10 -2.13 -7.11
CA GLN A 300 -30.65 -2.00 -7.02
C GLN A 300 -30.24 -0.64 -6.44
N LYS A 301 -30.85 0.45 -6.91
CA LYS A 301 -30.61 1.78 -6.36
C LYS A 301 -31.03 1.86 -4.89
N GLU A 302 -32.23 1.39 -4.58
CA GLU A 302 -32.78 1.43 -3.23
C GLU A 302 -31.90 0.70 -2.20
N VAL A 303 -31.42 -0.51 -2.51
CA VAL A 303 -30.55 -1.26 -1.57
C VAL A 303 -29.19 -0.58 -1.37
N ARG A 304 -28.67 0.11 -2.39
CA ARG A 304 -27.43 0.90 -2.29
C ARG A 304 -27.62 2.15 -1.45
N ASP A 305 -28.72 2.87 -1.64
CA ASP A 305 -29.07 4.05 -0.84
C ASP A 305 -29.28 3.65 0.64
N GLN A 306 -29.96 2.53 0.89
CA GLN A 306 -30.10 1.95 2.24
C GLN A 306 -28.75 1.57 2.85
N ALA A 307 -27.83 0.99 2.08
CA ALA A 307 -26.49 0.66 2.55
C ALA A 307 -25.68 1.90 2.90
N LEU A 308 -25.79 2.98 2.12
CA LEU A 308 -25.12 4.25 2.40
C LEU A 308 -25.59 4.86 3.73
N ALA A 309 -26.87 4.75 4.06
CA ALA A 309 -27.42 5.23 5.32
C ALA A 309 -26.98 4.43 6.56
N LYS A 310 -26.36 3.25 6.38
CA LYS A 310 -25.87 2.41 7.49
C LYS A 310 -24.48 2.81 8.01
N TYR A 311 -23.74 3.63 7.28
CA TYR A 311 -22.42 4.10 7.72
C TYR A 311 -22.57 5.06 8.91
N GLN A 312 -21.79 4.82 9.97
CA GLN A 312 -21.87 5.59 11.23
C GLN A 312 -20.67 6.52 11.44
N LEU A 313 -19.60 6.34 10.65
CA LEU A 313 -18.41 7.18 10.71
C LEU A 313 -18.25 7.97 9.42
N GLU A 314 -17.86 9.22 9.60
CA GLU A 314 -17.47 10.12 8.53
C GLU A 314 -16.22 10.89 8.91
N LEU A 315 -15.45 11.31 7.91
CA LEU A 315 -14.37 12.25 8.13
C LEU A 315 -14.94 13.65 8.36
N THR A 316 -14.44 14.32 9.39
CA THR A 316 -14.77 15.73 9.68
C THR A 316 -14.06 16.71 8.73
N VAL A 317 -13.16 16.20 7.88
CA VAL A 317 -12.39 16.97 6.90
C VAL A 317 -12.52 16.36 5.51
N PRO A 318 -12.51 17.17 4.44
CA PRO A 318 -12.44 16.65 3.08
C PRO A 318 -11.20 15.79 2.87
N ARG A 319 -11.35 14.67 2.15
CA ARG A 319 -10.25 13.72 1.91
C ARG A 319 -9.05 14.37 1.21
N GLU A 320 -9.27 15.41 0.40
CA GLU A 320 -8.25 16.16 -0.33
C GLU A 320 -7.32 16.93 0.62
N ARG A 321 -7.77 17.23 1.85
CA ARG A 321 -6.95 17.88 2.87
C ARG A 321 -6.10 16.90 3.69
N LEU A 322 -6.39 15.60 3.64
CA LEU A 322 -5.68 14.60 4.46
C LEU A 322 -4.16 14.64 4.27
N PRO A 323 -3.59 14.72 3.04
CA PRO A 323 -2.15 14.75 2.87
C PRO A 323 -1.50 15.92 3.62
N LYS A 324 -2.07 17.12 3.49
CA LYS A 324 -1.57 18.32 4.17
C LYS A 324 -1.71 18.23 5.69
N ILE A 325 -2.84 17.71 6.18
CA ILE A 325 -3.05 17.51 7.63
C ILE A 325 -2.01 16.53 8.19
N LEU A 326 -1.76 15.42 7.48
CA LEU A 326 -0.76 14.43 7.90
C LEU A 326 0.66 15.01 7.90
N GLU A 327 1.00 15.85 6.93
CA GLU A 327 2.27 16.57 6.85
C GLU A 327 2.43 17.57 8.01
N GLU A 328 1.42 18.39 8.26
CA GLU A 328 1.43 19.39 9.36
C GLU A 328 1.41 18.75 10.75
N SER A 329 0.87 17.53 10.87
CA SER A 329 0.73 16.81 12.14
C SER A 329 1.81 15.74 12.36
N TYR A 330 2.91 15.77 11.60
CA TYR A 330 3.92 14.71 11.68
C TYR A 330 4.55 14.58 13.07
N GLU A 331 4.81 15.71 13.74
CA GLU A 331 5.38 15.77 15.10
C GLU A 331 4.32 15.78 16.21
N ASP A 332 3.06 15.47 15.90
CA ASP A 332 1.99 15.46 16.91
C ASP A 332 2.27 14.39 17.99
N PRO A 333 2.24 14.73 19.30
CA PRO A 333 2.45 13.79 20.39
C PRO A 333 1.54 12.56 20.36
N TYR A 334 0.41 12.62 19.64
CA TYR A 334 -0.45 11.49 19.37
C TYR A 334 0.32 10.31 18.78
N TRP A 335 1.21 10.53 17.80
CA TRP A 335 1.94 9.43 17.15
C TRP A 335 2.85 8.69 18.13
N GLU A 336 3.58 9.44 18.97
CA GLU A 336 4.41 8.87 20.03
C GLU A 336 3.57 8.16 21.10
N SER A 337 2.36 8.64 21.39
CA SER A 337 1.45 7.94 22.30
C SER A 337 1.03 6.57 21.74
N ARG A 338 0.85 6.46 20.42
CA ARG A 338 0.46 5.20 19.75
C ARG A 338 1.64 4.25 19.58
N SER A 339 2.84 4.78 19.30
CA SER A 339 4.07 3.99 19.12
C SER A 339 4.39 3.16 20.37
N LYS A 340 4.12 3.68 21.58
CA LYS A 340 4.31 2.98 22.86
C LYS A 340 3.52 1.68 23.01
N THR A 341 2.41 1.52 22.27
CA THR A 341 1.61 0.29 22.24
C THR A 341 1.97 -0.65 21.09
N CYS A 342 2.88 -0.23 20.21
CA CYS A 342 3.30 -1.01 19.06
C CYS A 342 4.22 -2.17 19.50
N LEU A 343 3.85 -3.39 19.10
CA LEU A 343 4.66 -4.59 19.33
C LEU A 343 5.67 -4.86 18.20
N SER A 344 5.75 -3.99 17.19
CA SER A 344 6.59 -4.16 16.00
C SER A 344 6.40 -5.51 15.29
N CYS A 345 5.20 -6.10 15.38
CA CYS A 345 4.91 -7.42 14.84
C CYS A 345 4.55 -7.46 13.35
N GLY A 346 4.36 -6.29 12.71
CA GLY A 346 4.02 -6.20 11.28
C GLY A 346 2.57 -6.53 10.91
N SER A 347 1.68 -6.80 11.87
CA SER A 347 0.28 -7.13 11.57
C SER A 347 -0.45 -6.07 10.74
N CYS A 348 -0.16 -4.79 10.95
CA CYS A 348 -0.75 -3.68 10.18
C CYS A 348 -0.39 -3.75 8.68
N VAL A 349 0.83 -4.19 8.35
CA VAL A 349 1.31 -4.36 6.97
C VAL A 349 0.59 -5.54 6.31
N MET A 350 0.34 -6.62 7.05
CA MET A 350 -0.32 -7.82 6.53
C MET A 350 -1.82 -7.61 6.24
N VAL A 351 -2.50 -6.75 6.99
CA VAL A 351 -3.93 -6.47 6.78
C VAL A 351 -4.20 -5.30 5.85
N CYS A 352 -3.23 -4.41 5.66
CA CYS A 352 -3.38 -3.23 4.82
C CYS A 352 -3.46 -3.63 3.35
N PRO A 353 -4.58 -3.37 2.65
CA PRO A 353 -4.77 -3.83 1.28
C PRO A 353 -3.86 -3.09 0.28
N THR A 354 -3.29 -1.95 0.68
CA THR A 354 -2.41 -1.12 -0.16
C THR A 354 -0.94 -1.22 0.26
N CYS A 355 -0.57 -2.11 1.17
CA CYS A 355 0.84 -2.31 1.47
C CYS A 355 1.50 -3.16 0.38
N TYR A 356 2.69 -2.74 -0.07
CA TYR A 356 3.40 -3.34 -1.21
C TYR A 356 4.92 -3.42 -1.02
N CYS A 357 5.44 -3.05 0.16
CA CYS A 357 6.86 -3.17 0.44
C CYS A 357 7.25 -4.63 0.65
N PHE A 358 8.34 -5.07 0.01
CA PHE A 358 8.92 -6.39 0.21
C PHE A 358 10.45 -6.29 0.14
N ASP A 359 11.12 -7.32 0.63
CA ASP A 359 12.57 -7.47 0.54
C ASP A 359 12.90 -8.71 -0.31
N VAL A 360 14.10 -8.74 -0.88
CA VAL A 360 14.60 -9.85 -1.69
C VAL A 360 15.84 -10.40 -1.01
N ARG A 361 15.82 -11.71 -0.74
CA ARG A 361 16.93 -12.42 -0.11
C ARG A 361 17.27 -13.67 -0.90
N ASP A 362 18.57 -13.92 -1.04
CA ASP A 362 19.07 -15.16 -1.61
C ASP A 362 19.17 -16.22 -0.51
N GLU A 363 18.58 -17.39 -0.75
CA GLU A 363 18.68 -18.57 0.12
C GLU A 363 19.48 -19.64 -0.64
N MET A 364 20.66 -20.00 -0.12
CA MET A 364 21.51 -21.06 -0.69
C MET A 364 21.22 -22.38 -0.01
N ASP A 365 20.66 -23.34 -0.75
CA ASP A 365 20.56 -24.72 -0.28
C ASP A 365 21.96 -25.35 -0.30
N MET A 366 22.48 -25.75 0.86
CA MET A 366 23.77 -26.44 1.01
C MET A 366 23.65 -27.92 0.60
N ASN A 367 23.25 -28.16 -0.64
CA ASN A 367 23.24 -29.50 -1.22
C ASN A 367 24.59 -29.68 -1.91
N LEU A 368 25.62 -29.99 -1.10
CA LEU A 368 27.00 -30.26 -1.54
C LEU A 368 27.08 -31.44 -2.52
#